data_AF-A0A8J9YDE5-F1
#
_entry.id   AF-A0A8J9YDE5-F1
#
_cell.length_a   1.000
_cell.length_b   1.000
_cell.length_c   1.000
_cell.angle_alpha   90.00
_cell.angle_beta   90.00
_cell.angle_gamma   90.00
#
_symmetry.space_group_name_H-M   'P 1'
#
loop_
_entity.id
_entity.type
_entity.pdbx_description
1 polymer ?
#
loop_
_entity_poly.entity_id
_entity_poly.type
_entity_poly.pdbx_seq_one_letter_code
_entity_poly.pdbx_strand_id
1 'polypeptide(L)'
;MACLPPRKTPYNKISKQDANPLQILLQMGFPKNRALKALAATGNRSVQLASDWLLTHVNDAHIDTEEPREYILYASPTGPLLIQLLKFWDKSKIEGWNGAHNFPPHITLIPFFKAGDNVSLQLGKAVKQAVETVGLPPSSTLKWEPYMSPNFMGLFISDEHAEYLNKIALQYARLVSSLSGVKIHNNGSSENCTVPEEHSNSSITEPQTKSLHLTLAYHFDVSSYDGLKKLVDEIELTEVESPTWEIRLYSRDPRFANHQVYKVVQSYVPEASDELELVPGDYVYIEENQFDSSPDGWVFGTSWLTGECTYYLKSCKLKCR
;
A
#
# COMPACT_ATOMS: atom_id res chain seq x y z
N MET A 1 25.71 -55.48 19.72
CA MET A 1 25.97 -54.11 19.22
C MET A 1 25.85 -54.14 17.71
N ALA A 2 24.74 -53.67 17.15
CA ALA A 2 24.56 -53.61 15.69
C ALA A 2 25.05 -52.25 15.19
N CYS A 3 26.02 -52.25 14.27
CA CYS A 3 26.59 -51.06 13.67
C CYS A 3 25.75 -50.65 12.45
N LEU A 4 25.27 -49.40 12.40
CA LEU A 4 24.53 -48.86 11.27
C LEU A 4 25.46 -48.68 10.05
N PRO A 5 24.97 -48.89 8.81
CA PRO A 5 25.80 -48.73 7.62
C PRO A 5 26.09 -47.25 7.31
N PRO A 6 27.23 -46.93 6.67
CA PRO A 6 27.63 -45.56 6.40
C PRO A 6 26.77 -44.93 5.30
N ARG A 7 26.17 -43.78 5.59
CA ARG A 7 25.42 -42.97 4.61
C ARG A 7 26.40 -42.32 3.63
N LYS A 8 26.62 -42.95 2.47
CA LYS A 8 27.27 -42.31 1.33
C LYS A 8 26.23 -41.47 0.57
N THR A 9 26.23 -40.17 0.77
CA THR A 9 25.64 -39.22 -0.19
C THR A 9 26.76 -38.31 -0.68
N PRO A 10 27.01 -38.21 -2.00
CA PRO A 10 27.94 -37.24 -2.51
C PRO A 10 27.34 -35.85 -2.32
N TYR A 11 28.02 -35.00 -1.58
CA TYR A 11 27.77 -33.56 -1.59
C TYR A 11 28.08 -33.05 -3.00
N ASN A 12 27.09 -33.06 -3.89
CA ASN A 12 27.13 -32.22 -5.07
C ASN A 12 27.06 -30.78 -4.56
N LYS A 13 28.19 -30.07 -4.64
CA LYS A 13 28.26 -28.62 -4.52
C LYS A 13 27.36 -28.04 -5.61
N ILE A 14 26.11 -27.74 -5.26
CA ILE A 14 25.20 -26.98 -6.10
C ILE A 14 25.89 -25.64 -6.32
N SER A 15 26.29 -25.40 -7.57
CA SER A 15 26.73 -24.10 -8.03
C SER A 15 25.68 -23.07 -7.62
N LYS A 16 26.09 -21.99 -6.93
CA LYS A 16 25.24 -20.84 -6.57
C LYS A 16 24.77 -20.14 -7.84
N GLN A 17 23.84 -20.74 -8.57
CA GLN A 17 22.84 -19.99 -9.30
C GLN A 17 21.79 -19.67 -8.25
N ASP A 18 21.57 -18.38 -7.99
CA ASP A 18 20.52 -17.93 -7.07
C ASP A 18 19.20 -18.54 -7.55
N ALA A 19 18.75 -19.60 -6.87
CA ALA A 19 17.52 -20.28 -7.21
C ALA A 19 16.38 -19.27 -7.10
N ASN A 20 15.52 -19.22 -8.11
CA ASN A 20 14.39 -18.31 -8.13
C ASN A 20 13.55 -18.53 -6.85
N PRO A 21 13.20 -17.48 -6.08
CA PRO A 21 12.40 -17.62 -4.86
C PRO A 21 11.17 -18.52 -5.03
N LEU A 22 10.50 -18.44 -6.17
CA LEU A 22 9.39 -19.31 -6.52
C LEU A 22 9.81 -20.79 -6.60
N GLN A 23 10.92 -21.11 -7.24
CA GLN A 23 11.41 -22.49 -7.36
C GLN A 23 11.73 -23.09 -5.99
N ILE A 24 12.29 -22.28 -5.08
CA ILE A 24 12.59 -22.73 -3.72
C ILE A 24 11.28 -23.08 -2.98
N LEU A 25 10.27 -22.21 -3.05
CA LEU A 25 8.96 -22.48 -2.44
C LEU A 25 8.27 -23.72 -3.04
N LEU A 26 8.38 -23.92 -4.36
CA LEU A 26 7.86 -25.12 -5.02
C LEU A 26 8.59 -26.39 -4.54
N GLN A 27 9.91 -26.33 -4.36
CA GLN A 27 10.70 -27.45 -3.82
C GLN A 27 10.37 -27.76 -2.36
N MET A 28 9.92 -26.77 -1.59
CA MET A 28 9.39 -26.96 -0.24
C MET A 28 7.99 -27.62 -0.23
N GLY A 29 7.37 -27.78 -1.40
CA GLY A 29 6.07 -28.43 -1.56
C GLY A 29 4.87 -27.48 -1.57
N PHE A 30 5.09 -26.16 -1.56
CA PHE A 30 3.98 -25.21 -1.64
C PHE A 30 3.37 -25.17 -3.04
N PRO A 31 2.02 -25.14 -3.17
CA PRO A 31 1.35 -24.96 -4.45
C PRO A 31 1.79 -23.66 -5.14
N LYS A 32 1.92 -23.69 -6.47
CA LYS A 32 2.40 -22.55 -7.27
C LYS A 32 1.59 -21.27 -7.04
N ASN A 33 0.26 -21.37 -7.01
CA ASN A 33 -0.62 -20.20 -6.83
C ASN A 33 -0.40 -19.55 -5.46
N ARG A 34 -0.37 -20.34 -4.38
CA ARG A 34 -0.09 -19.85 -3.03
C ARG A 34 1.32 -19.25 -2.92
N ALA A 35 2.33 -19.91 -3.50
CA ALA A 35 3.70 -19.42 -3.50
C ALA A 35 3.83 -18.05 -4.20
N LEU A 36 3.17 -17.88 -5.36
CA LEU A 36 3.12 -16.59 -6.05
C LEU A 36 2.41 -15.51 -5.23
N LYS A 37 1.26 -15.85 -4.64
CA LYS A 37 0.50 -14.94 -3.75
C LYS A 37 1.32 -14.48 -2.56
N ALA A 38 2.04 -15.40 -1.91
CA ALA A 38 2.90 -15.09 -0.77
C ALA A 38 4.09 -14.21 -1.16
N LEU A 39 4.72 -14.48 -2.31
CA LEU A 39 5.78 -13.63 -2.85
C LEU A 39 5.26 -12.22 -3.17
N ALA A 40 4.09 -12.10 -3.76
CA ALA A 40 3.46 -10.80 -4.03
C ALA A 40 3.10 -10.05 -2.73
N ALA A 41 2.47 -10.73 -1.77
CA ALA A 41 2.09 -10.17 -0.47
C ALA A 41 3.29 -9.66 0.35
N THR A 42 4.44 -10.32 0.22
CA THR A 42 5.68 -9.97 0.93
C THR A 42 6.61 -9.07 0.11
N GLY A 43 6.16 -8.59 -1.06
CA GLY A 43 6.92 -7.69 -1.92
C GLY A 43 8.19 -8.31 -2.52
N ASN A 44 8.21 -9.64 -2.71
CA ASN A 44 9.33 -10.42 -3.23
C ASN A 44 10.65 -10.22 -2.44
N ARG A 45 10.58 -9.89 -1.14
CA ARG A 45 11.75 -9.55 -0.32
C ARG A 45 12.64 -10.75 0.00
N SER A 46 12.04 -11.87 0.38
CA SER A 46 12.78 -13.11 0.64
C SER A 46 11.87 -14.33 0.63
N VAL A 47 12.47 -15.51 0.38
CA VAL A 47 11.79 -16.80 0.51
C VAL A 47 11.31 -17.03 1.93
N GLN A 48 12.09 -16.63 2.94
CA GLN A 48 11.74 -16.79 4.34
C GLN A 48 10.44 -16.08 4.67
N LEU A 49 10.32 -14.80 4.32
CA LEU A 49 9.10 -14.02 4.58
C LEU A 49 7.89 -14.62 3.86
N ALA A 50 8.05 -15.07 2.62
CA ALA A 50 6.97 -15.70 1.87
C ALA A 50 6.55 -17.05 2.47
N SER A 51 7.51 -17.86 2.94
CA SER A 51 7.23 -19.11 3.64
C SER A 51 6.52 -18.87 4.97
N ASP A 52 6.97 -17.89 5.76
CA ASP A 52 6.34 -17.54 7.02
C ASP A 52 4.90 -17.07 6.79
N TRP A 53 4.69 -16.20 5.78
CA TRP A 53 3.35 -15.76 5.38
C TRP A 53 2.43 -16.92 5.00
N LEU A 54 2.92 -17.91 4.25
CA LEU A 54 2.16 -19.11 3.88
C LEU A 54 1.72 -19.93 5.10
N LEU A 55 2.61 -20.04 6.09
CA LEU A 55 2.34 -20.81 7.29
C LEU A 55 1.34 -20.08 8.21
N THR A 56 1.44 -18.75 8.32
CA THR A 56 0.47 -17.99 9.12
C THR A 56 -0.90 -17.89 8.45
N HIS A 57 -0.95 -17.90 7.11
CA HIS A 57 -2.20 -17.81 6.34
C HIS A 57 -2.83 -19.16 5.99
N VAL A 58 -2.38 -20.25 6.62
CA VAL A 58 -2.87 -21.61 6.29
C VAL A 58 -4.39 -21.77 6.47
N ASN A 59 -4.97 -21.00 7.40
CA ASN A 59 -6.40 -20.99 7.71
C ASN A 59 -7.21 -19.90 6.98
N ASP A 60 -6.58 -19.06 6.14
CA ASP A 60 -7.30 -18.06 5.34
C ASP A 60 -8.17 -18.78 4.28
N ALA A 61 -9.49 -18.69 4.45
CA ALA A 61 -10.46 -19.32 3.56
C ALA A 61 -10.36 -18.87 2.08
N HIS A 62 -9.75 -17.71 1.82
CA HIS A 62 -9.60 -17.12 0.48
C HIS A 62 -8.16 -17.21 -0.04
N ILE A 63 -7.28 -17.97 0.61
CA ILE A 63 -5.88 -18.10 0.18
C ILE A 63 -5.74 -18.66 -1.24
N ASP A 64 -6.69 -19.47 -1.70
CA ASP A 64 -6.70 -20.04 -3.06
C ASP A 64 -7.53 -19.23 -4.07
N THR A 65 -8.22 -18.18 -3.65
CA THR A 65 -9.02 -17.34 -4.54
C THR A 65 -8.13 -16.60 -5.54
N GLU A 66 -8.41 -16.72 -6.83
CA GLU A 66 -7.66 -16.06 -7.90
C GLU A 66 -8.20 -14.65 -8.17
N GLU A 67 -7.84 -13.71 -7.30
CA GLU A 67 -8.14 -12.28 -7.50
C GLU A 67 -6.84 -11.49 -7.73
N PRO A 68 -6.78 -10.61 -8.74
CA PRO A 68 -5.60 -9.80 -9.00
C PRO A 68 -5.38 -8.80 -7.86
N ARG A 69 -4.13 -8.76 -7.37
CA ARG A 69 -3.69 -7.81 -6.36
C ARG A 69 -3.75 -6.37 -6.88
N GLU A 70 -4.04 -5.45 -5.99
CA GLU A 70 -4.03 -4.02 -6.30
C GLU A 70 -2.68 -3.40 -5.95
N TYR A 71 -2.19 -2.55 -6.84
CA TYR A 71 -0.92 -1.85 -6.74
C TYR A 71 -1.10 -0.36 -6.94
N ILE A 72 -0.27 0.44 -6.29
CA ILE A 72 -0.29 1.90 -6.39
C ILE A 72 1.14 2.44 -6.36
N LEU A 73 1.42 3.47 -7.16
CA LEU A 73 2.76 4.05 -7.28
C LEU A 73 2.77 5.45 -6.68
N TYR A 74 3.63 5.64 -5.69
CA TYR A 74 3.80 6.90 -4.98
C TYR A 74 5.19 7.49 -5.21
N ALA A 75 5.26 8.82 -5.19
CA ALA A 75 6.48 9.54 -4.89
C ALA A 75 6.41 9.99 -3.43
N SER A 76 7.28 9.46 -2.58
CA SER A 76 7.39 9.86 -1.19
C SER A 76 8.49 10.92 -1.04
N PRO A 77 8.22 12.06 -0.39
CA PRO A 77 9.25 13.04 -0.08
C PRO A 77 10.24 12.45 0.93
N THR A 78 11.50 12.84 0.84
CA THR A 78 12.54 12.49 1.81
C THR A 78 13.27 13.73 2.34
N GLY A 79 14.13 13.55 3.34
CA GLY A 79 14.95 14.63 3.89
C GLY A 79 14.16 15.69 4.70
N PRO A 80 14.59 16.96 4.69
CA PRO A 80 13.99 18.03 5.50
C PRO A 80 12.48 18.23 5.28
N LEU A 81 12.04 18.10 4.03
CA LEU A 81 10.62 18.20 3.67
C LEU A 81 9.78 17.13 4.40
N LEU A 82 10.23 15.88 4.40
CA LEU A 82 9.54 14.80 5.11
C LEU A 82 9.44 15.11 6.61
N ILE A 83 10.49 15.67 7.21
CA ILE A 83 10.50 16.05 8.63
C ILE A 83 9.44 17.11 8.91
N GLN A 84 9.31 18.14 8.07
CA GLN A 84 8.29 19.17 8.22
C GLN A 84 6.87 18.60 8.07
N LEU A 85 6.65 17.75 7.06
CA LEU A 85 5.36 17.11 6.82
C LEU A 85 4.96 16.19 7.99
N LEU A 86 5.91 15.47 8.59
CA LEU A 86 5.65 14.66 9.78
C LEU A 86 5.34 15.51 11.02
N LYS A 87 6.00 16.67 11.17
CA LYS A 87 5.65 17.63 12.24
C LYS A 87 4.23 18.17 12.07
N PHE A 88 3.87 18.58 10.85
CA PHE A 88 2.50 18.99 10.52
C PHE A 88 1.52 17.86 10.85
N TRP A 89 1.83 16.64 10.40
CA TRP A 89 0.99 15.48 10.64
C TRP A 89 0.73 15.27 12.13
N ASP A 90 1.77 15.22 12.96
CA ASP A 90 1.60 14.97 14.39
C ASP A 90 0.83 16.09 15.10
N LYS A 91 1.06 17.36 14.74
CA LYS A 91 0.27 18.48 15.26
C LYS A 91 -1.19 18.40 14.82
N SER A 92 -1.45 18.07 13.56
CA SER A 92 -2.81 18.03 13.00
C SER A 92 -3.71 16.99 13.66
N LYS A 93 -3.16 15.95 14.31
CA LYS A 93 -3.95 15.00 15.13
C LYS A 93 -4.64 15.65 16.32
N ILE A 94 -4.10 16.77 16.82
CA ILE A 94 -4.70 17.54 17.92
C ILE A 94 -6.01 18.20 17.46
N GLU A 95 -6.08 18.61 16.19
CA GLU A 95 -7.28 19.17 15.55
C GLU A 95 -8.34 18.12 15.20
N GLY A 96 -8.05 16.83 15.45
CA GLY A 96 -8.91 15.70 15.13
C GLY A 96 -8.32 14.79 14.07
N TRP A 97 -8.87 13.58 13.98
CA TRP A 97 -8.48 12.62 12.96
C TRP A 97 -8.98 13.07 11.58
N ASN A 98 -8.12 13.03 10.57
CA ASN A 98 -8.51 13.30 9.19
C ASN A 98 -7.96 12.22 8.26
N GLY A 99 -8.49 12.13 7.04
CA GLY A 99 -8.18 11.05 6.12
C GLY A 99 -6.69 10.93 5.76
N ALA A 100 -5.93 12.04 5.79
CA ALA A 100 -4.50 12.02 5.46
C ALA A 100 -3.67 11.24 6.49
N HIS A 101 -4.18 11.09 7.72
CA HIS A 101 -3.50 10.32 8.78
C HIS A 101 -3.40 8.82 8.51
N ASN A 102 -4.10 8.32 7.49
CA ASN A 102 -4.05 6.91 7.10
C ASN A 102 -2.83 6.56 6.22
N PHE A 103 -2.17 7.53 5.59
CA PHE A 103 -1.19 7.27 4.52
C PHE A 103 0.03 8.17 4.61
N PRO A 104 1.28 7.65 4.68
CA PRO A 104 2.48 8.48 4.83
C PRO A 104 2.53 9.58 3.77
N PRO A 105 3.19 10.73 4.02
CA PRO A 105 3.16 11.84 3.06
C PRO A 105 3.62 11.36 1.68
N HIS A 106 2.83 11.63 0.65
CA HIS A 106 3.08 11.11 -0.69
C HIS A 106 2.40 11.95 -1.76
N ILE A 107 2.89 11.83 -3.00
CA ILE A 107 2.20 12.20 -4.23
C ILE A 107 1.79 10.91 -4.94
N THR A 108 0.53 10.81 -5.33
CA THR A 108 0.06 9.68 -6.14
C THR A 108 0.48 9.86 -7.61
N LEU A 109 1.39 9.00 -8.09
CA LEU A 109 1.84 9.03 -9.49
C LEU A 109 0.95 8.19 -10.39
N ILE A 110 0.59 6.99 -9.93
CA ILE A 110 -0.34 6.10 -10.61
C ILE A 110 -1.33 5.60 -9.57
N PRO A 111 -2.65 5.80 -9.77
CA PRO A 111 -3.67 5.32 -8.85
C PRO A 111 -3.72 3.79 -8.82
N PHE A 112 -4.61 3.23 -8.00
CA PHE A 112 -4.75 1.78 -7.91
C PHE A 112 -4.97 1.13 -9.29
N PHE A 113 -4.16 0.12 -9.60
CA PHE A 113 -4.30 -0.73 -10.76
C PHE A 113 -4.18 -2.20 -10.36
N LYS A 114 -4.76 -3.09 -11.16
CA LYS A 114 -4.80 -4.53 -10.87
C LYS A 114 -3.76 -5.28 -11.68
N ALA A 115 -3.11 -6.26 -11.05
CA ALA A 115 -2.16 -7.15 -11.69
C ALA A 115 -2.10 -8.52 -10.98
N GLY A 116 -1.82 -9.58 -11.75
CA GLY A 116 -1.66 -10.92 -11.20
C GLY A 116 -0.40 -11.08 -10.34
N ASP A 117 -0.44 -12.00 -9.39
CA ASP A 117 0.68 -12.26 -8.47
C ASP A 117 1.96 -12.72 -9.21
N ASN A 118 1.79 -13.35 -10.38
CA ASN A 118 2.87 -13.82 -11.26
C ASN A 118 3.73 -12.70 -11.87
N VAL A 119 3.23 -11.46 -11.91
CA VAL A 119 3.97 -10.30 -12.44
C VAL A 119 4.52 -9.38 -11.34
N SER A 120 4.29 -9.69 -10.06
CA SER A 120 4.65 -8.83 -8.92
C SER A 120 6.14 -8.44 -8.89
N LEU A 121 7.04 -9.36 -9.22
CA LEU A 121 8.48 -9.09 -9.29
C LEU A 121 8.83 -8.15 -10.44
N GLN A 122 8.20 -8.33 -11.61
CA GLN A 122 8.39 -7.49 -12.78
C GLN A 122 7.90 -6.06 -12.52
N LEU A 123 6.78 -5.89 -11.81
CA LEU A 123 6.30 -4.57 -11.39
C LEU A 123 7.33 -3.85 -10.51
N GLY A 124 7.88 -4.53 -9.50
CA GLY A 124 8.94 -3.95 -8.66
C GLY A 124 10.19 -3.56 -9.45
N LYS A 125 10.62 -4.40 -10.41
CA LYS A 125 11.75 -4.10 -11.31
C LYS A 125 11.46 -2.93 -12.24
N ALA A 126 10.22 -2.79 -12.71
CA ALA A 126 9.80 -1.71 -13.59
C ALA A 126 9.91 -0.34 -12.90
N VAL A 127 9.71 -0.25 -11.58
CA VAL A 127 9.96 1.00 -10.81
C VAL A 127 11.39 1.46 -10.99
N LYS A 128 12.35 0.57 -10.68
CA LYS A 128 13.77 0.86 -10.78
C LYS A 128 14.15 1.26 -12.21
N GLN A 129 13.71 0.48 -13.19
CA GLN A 129 13.97 0.76 -14.60
C GLN A 129 13.37 2.10 -15.05
N ALA A 130 12.17 2.47 -14.59
CA ALA A 130 11.55 3.75 -14.92
C ALA A 130 12.38 4.92 -14.37
N VAL A 131 12.79 4.86 -13.10
CA VAL A 131 13.64 5.89 -12.48
C VAL A 131 14.99 6.00 -13.20
N GLU A 132 15.66 4.88 -13.47
CA GLU A 132 16.94 4.87 -14.19
C GLU A 132 16.83 5.42 -15.62
N THR A 133 15.71 5.17 -16.30
CA THR A 133 15.48 5.67 -17.67
C THR A 133 15.23 7.17 -17.69
N VAL A 134 14.48 7.70 -16.71
CA VAL A 134 14.20 9.14 -16.64
C VAL A 134 15.42 9.93 -16.17
N GLY A 135 16.23 9.35 -15.30
CA GLY A 135 17.48 9.94 -14.84
C GLY A 135 17.31 10.85 -13.62
N LEU A 136 18.13 11.90 -13.55
CA LEU A 136 18.24 12.75 -12.36
C LEU A 136 17.07 13.75 -12.25
N PRO A 137 16.65 14.09 -11.02
CA PRO A 137 15.65 15.13 -10.79
C PRO A 137 16.16 16.53 -11.19
N PRO A 138 15.25 17.51 -11.40
CA PRO A 138 15.62 18.90 -11.63
C PRO A 138 16.47 19.46 -10.48
N SER A 139 17.43 20.33 -10.80
CA SER A 139 18.26 21.04 -9.83
C SER A 139 17.64 22.34 -9.31
N SER A 140 16.45 22.70 -9.79
CA SER A 140 15.72 23.89 -9.37
C SER A 140 15.07 23.68 -8.01
N THR A 141 14.95 24.77 -7.24
CA THR A 141 14.19 24.77 -5.99
C THR A 141 12.75 24.37 -6.26
N LEU A 142 12.23 23.41 -5.49
CA LEU A 142 10.85 22.99 -5.62
C LEU A 142 9.92 24.11 -5.13
N LYS A 143 9.01 24.53 -6.00
CA LYS A 143 7.96 25.49 -5.65
C LYS A 143 6.68 24.75 -5.31
N TRP A 144 6.05 25.20 -4.24
CA TRP A 144 4.83 24.66 -3.70
C TRP A 144 3.72 25.69 -3.77
N GLU A 145 2.54 25.24 -4.19
CA GLU A 145 1.33 26.04 -4.22
C GLU A 145 0.31 25.42 -3.24
N PRO A 146 0.13 26.02 -2.04
CA PRO A 146 -0.87 25.53 -1.10
C PRO A 146 -2.26 25.78 -1.68
N TYR A 147 -3.11 24.75 -1.60
CA TYR A 147 -4.51 24.81 -1.96
C TYR A 147 -5.34 24.35 -0.77
N MET A 148 -6.38 25.13 -0.47
CA MET A 148 -7.28 24.87 0.65
C MET A 148 -8.71 25.07 0.20
N SER A 149 -9.55 24.12 0.55
CA SER A 149 -11.01 24.14 0.42
C SER A 149 -11.63 23.58 1.70
N PRO A 150 -12.94 23.75 1.92
CA PRO A 150 -13.60 23.35 3.17
C PRO A 150 -13.36 21.89 3.58
N ASN A 151 -13.11 20.99 2.64
CA ASN A 151 -12.96 19.55 2.89
C ASN A 151 -11.60 18.97 2.45
N PHE A 152 -10.67 19.83 1.98
CA PHE A 152 -9.38 19.39 1.45
C PHE A 152 -8.30 20.46 1.60
N MET A 153 -7.12 20.05 2.02
CA MET A 153 -5.91 20.85 2.04
C MET A 153 -4.76 20.05 1.42
N GLY A 154 -4.01 20.67 0.52
CA GLY A 154 -2.89 20.01 -0.16
C GLY A 154 -1.86 20.99 -0.69
N LEU A 155 -0.68 20.47 -1.01
CA LEU A 155 0.41 21.20 -1.62
C LEU A 155 0.60 20.72 -3.04
N PHE A 156 0.42 21.62 -4.01
CA PHE A 156 0.65 21.34 -5.42
C PHE A 156 2.10 21.66 -5.80
N ILE A 157 2.69 20.86 -6.69
CA ILE A 157 4.06 21.06 -7.16
C ILE A 157 4.09 21.78 -8.50
N SER A 158 5.10 22.65 -8.67
CA SER A 158 5.32 23.38 -9.92
C SER A 158 5.70 22.49 -11.11
N ASP A 159 5.51 23.03 -12.33
CA ASP A 159 5.65 22.33 -13.60
C ASP A 159 6.95 21.55 -13.78
N GLU A 160 8.13 22.05 -13.40
CA GLU A 160 9.40 21.33 -13.66
C GLU A 160 9.51 20.00 -12.90
N HIS A 161 9.25 20.02 -11.59
CA HIS A 161 9.26 18.82 -10.75
C HIS A 161 8.05 17.94 -11.05
N ALA A 162 6.91 18.54 -11.39
CA ALA A 162 5.73 17.81 -11.83
C ALA A 162 6.00 17.04 -13.12
N GLU A 163 6.66 17.67 -14.09
CA GLU A 163 7.04 17.06 -15.36
C GLU A 163 8.02 15.89 -15.14
N TYR A 164 8.99 16.05 -14.23
CA TYR A 164 9.90 14.97 -13.86
C TYR A 164 9.14 13.75 -13.28
N LEU A 165 8.27 13.95 -12.30
CA LEU A 165 7.48 12.87 -11.71
C LEU A 165 6.50 12.25 -12.71
N ASN A 166 5.88 13.06 -13.58
CA ASN A 166 5.02 12.59 -14.67
C ASN A 166 5.80 11.75 -15.69
N LYS A 167 7.06 12.10 -16.01
CA LYS A 167 7.93 11.28 -16.87
C LYS A 167 8.18 9.91 -16.24
N ILE A 168 8.42 9.83 -14.93
CA ILE A 168 8.56 8.54 -14.21
C ILE A 168 7.26 7.74 -14.30
N ALA A 169 6.11 8.36 -13.99
CA ALA A 169 4.81 7.70 -14.05
C ALA A 169 4.50 7.15 -15.45
N LEU A 170 4.73 7.97 -16.49
CA LEU A 170 4.53 7.59 -17.88
C LEU A 170 5.45 6.45 -18.30
N GLN A 171 6.73 6.51 -17.91
CA GLN A 171 7.68 5.47 -18.23
C GLN A 171 7.35 4.15 -17.51
N TYR A 172 6.97 4.21 -16.23
CA TYR A 172 6.50 3.04 -15.51
C TYR A 172 5.27 2.42 -16.17
N ALA A 173 4.26 3.24 -16.49
CA ALA A 173 3.04 2.80 -17.16
C ALA A 173 3.38 2.06 -18.47
N ARG A 174 4.26 2.62 -19.31
CA ARG A 174 4.73 1.96 -20.55
C ARG A 174 5.37 0.60 -20.30
N LEU A 175 6.25 0.50 -19.29
CA LEU A 175 6.92 -0.75 -18.96
C LEU A 175 5.92 -1.83 -18.54
N VAL A 176 4.95 -1.48 -17.69
CA VAL A 176 4.01 -2.47 -17.14
C VAL A 176 2.83 -2.77 -18.05
N SER A 177 2.45 -1.88 -18.98
CA SER A 177 1.44 -2.17 -20.01
C SER A 177 1.85 -3.31 -20.96
N SER A 178 3.15 -3.60 -21.07
CA SER A 178 3.65 -4.75 -21.83
C SER A 178 3.47 -6.09 -21.12
N LEU A 179 3.17 -6.09 -19.81
CA LEU A 179 3.01 -7.29 -19.00
C LEU A 179 1.58 -7.82 -19.11
N SER A 180 1.44 -9.11 -19.41
CA SER A 180 0.14 -9.77 -19.49
C SER A 180 -0.63 -9.68 -18.17
N GLY A 181 -1.90 -9.29 -18.23
CA GLY A 181 -2.79 -9.25 -17.07
C GLY A 181 -2.70 -7.96 -16.23
N VAL A 182 -1.92 -6.96 -16.65
CA VAL A 182 -1.91 -5.63 -16.04
C VAL A 182 -2.98 -4.76 -16.71
N LYS A 183 -3.90 -4.20 -15.90
CA LYS A 183 -4.87 -3.20 -16.36
C LYS A 183 -4.70 -1.91 -15.58
N ILE A 184 -4.03 -0.94 -16.18
CA ILE A 184 -4.00 0.45 -15.67
C ILE A 184 -5.19 1.17 -16.29
N HIS A 185 -6.22 1.42 -15.49
CA HIS A 185 -7.27 2.36 -15.85
C HIS A 185 -6.78 3.77 -15.48
N ASN A 186 -6.57 4.62 -16.48
CA ASN A 186 -6.48 6.06 -16.23
C ASN A 186 -7.87 6.55 -15.83
N ASN A 187 -8.25 6.39 -14.56
CA ASN A 187 -9.53 6.89 -14.05
C ASN A 187 -9.48 8.43 -14.00
N GLY A 188 -10.00 9.04 -15.06
CA GLY A 188 -10.37 10.45 -15.16
C GLY A 188 -11.62 10.83 -14.38
N SER A 189 -12.23 9.93 -13.60
CA SER A 189 -13.32 10.26 -12.67
C SER A 189 -12.91 9.95 -11.24
N SER A 190 -12.66 11.02 -10.48
CA SER A 190 -12.94 11.00 -9.05
C SER A 190 -14.47 11.03 -8.91
N GLU A 191 -15.11 9.87 -9.05
CA GLU A 191 -16.50 9.71 -8.62
C GLU A 191 -16.50 9.52 -7.11
N ASN A 192 -16.63 10.66 -6.42
CA ASN A 192 -17.47 10.79 -5.25
C ASN A 192 -18.26 12.09 -5.43
N CYS A 193 -19.24 12.04 -6.34
CA CYS A 193 -20.46 12.85 -6.40
C CYS A 193 -21.37 12.34 -7.55
N THR A 194 -22.22 11.37 -7.20
CA THR A 194 -23.61 11.14 -7.69
C THR A 194 -23.90 10.61 -9.13
N VAL A 195 -24.41 9.35 -9.17
CA VAL A 195 -25.31 8.59 -10.11
C VAL A 195 -24.81 8.22 -11.54
N PRO A 196 -25.14 7.00 -12.05
CA PRO A 196 -24.49 6.40 -13.22
C PRO A 196 -25.31 6.54 -14.51
N GLU A 197 -24.64 6.79 -15.64
CA GLU A 197 -25.17 6.45 -16.97
C GLU A 197 -24.07 5.99 -17.94
N GLU A 198 -24.54 5.31 -18.98
CA GLU A 198 -23.93 4.22 -19.72
C GLU A 198 -23.07 4.61 -20.94
N HIS A 199 -22.10 3.74 -21.24
CA HIS A 199 -21.59 3.36 -22.56
C HIS A 199 -20.82 4.41 -23.40
N SER A 200 -19.52 4.15 -23.63
CA SER A 200 -18.95 3.96 -25.00
C SER A 200 -17.42 3.79 -25.00
N ASN A 201 -16.96 2.97 -25.95
CA ASN A 201 -15.57 2.60 -26.20
C ASN A 201 -14.68 3.81 -26.59
N SER A 202 -13.49 3.94 -26.01
CA SER A 202 -12.33 4.62 -26.65
C SER A 202 -11.03 4.13 -26.00
N SER A 203 -10.11 3.51 -26.74
CA SER A 203 -9.00 4.14 -27.48
C SER A 203 -8.17 5.07 -26.59
N ILE A 204 -6.87 4.76 -26.47
CA ILE A 204 -5.83 5.48 -25.72
C ILE A 204 -5.95 6.98 -26.01
N THR A 205 -6.54 7.72 -25.09
CA THR A 205 -6.60 9.18 -25.09
C THR A 205 -5.54 9.72 -24.13
N GLU A 206 -4.97 10.84 -24.53
CA GLU A 206 -3.79 11.50 -23.96
C GLU A 206 -3.85 11.64 -22.43
N PRO A 207 -2.69 11.54 -21.73
CA PRO A 207 -2.65 11.71 -20.30
C PRO A 207 -3.05 13.15 -19.97
N GLN A 208 -4.30 13.38 -19.56
CA GLN A 208 -4.67 14.58 -18.84
C GLN A 208 -3.80 14.62 -17.58
N THR A 209 -2.80 15.49 -17.58
CA THR A 209 -1.87 15.67 -16.47
C THR A 209 -2.65 16.24 -15.28
N LYS A 210 -3.24 15.37 -14.45
CA LYS A 210 -3.74 15.76 -13.14
C LYS A 210 -2.62 16.51 -12.44
N SER A 211 -2.93 17.68 -11.88
CA SER A 211 -1.97 18.44 -11.11
C SER A 211 -1.50 17.59 -9.93
N LEU A 212 -0.19 17.34 -9.88
CA LEU A 212 0.41 16.52 -8.84
C LEU A 212 0.37 17.28 -7.53
N HIS A 213 -0.11 16.59 -6.49
CA HIS A 213 -0.28 17.18 -5.17
C HIS A 213 0.07 16.20 -4.07
N LEU A 214 0.48 16.77 -2.95
CA LEU A 214 0.61 16.11 -1.67
C LEU A 214 -0.58 16.50 -0.80
N THR A 215 -1.37 15.52 -0.38
CA THR A 215 -2.52 15.75 0.49
C THR A 215 -2.04 15.98 1.93
N LEU A 216 -2.46 17.09 2.53
CA LEU A 216 -2.17 17.42 3.93
C LEU A 216 -3.32 17.03 4.85
N ALA A 217 -4.56 17.33 4.45
CA ALA A 217 -5.75 16.97 5.21
C ALA A 217 -6.97 16.84 4.29
N TYR A 218 -7.85 15.89 4.57
CA TYR A 218 -9.15 15.76 3.89
C TYR A 218 -10.13 15.00 4.80
N HIS A 219 -11.43 15.11 4.52
CA HIS A 219 -12.48 14.48 5.35
C HIS A 219 -12.33 14.81 6.85
N PHE A 220 -12.03 16.08 7.17
CA PHE A 220 -12.00 16.60 8.54
C PHE A 220 -13.30 17.34 8.86
N ASP A 221 -13.58 17.51 10.15
CA ASP A 221 -14.73 18.31 10.60
C ASP A 221 -14.51 19.80 10.30
N VAL A 222 -15.59 20.51 9.98
CA VAL A 222 -15.52 21.94 9.65
C VAL A 222 -14.94 22.77 10.81
N SER A 223 -15.16 22.35 12.06
CA SER A 223 -14.58 23.01 13.24
C SER A 223 -13.05 22.93 13.29
N SER A 224 -12.45 21.92 12.67
CA SER A 224 -10.99 21.74 12.58
C SER A 224 -10.34 22.63 11.52
N TYR A 225 -11.11 23.25 10.62
CA TYR A 225 -10.58 23.96 9.45
C TYR A 225 -9.60 25.08 9.82
N ASP A 226 -9.97 25.97 10.75
CA ASP A 226 -9.13 27.11 11.11
C ASP A 226 -7.83 26.70 11.83
N GLY A 227 -7.89 25.63 12.62
CA GLY A 227 -6.71 25.06 13.26
C GLY A 227 -5.75 24.43 12.25
N LEU A 228 -6.29 23.58 11.35
CA LEU A 228 -5.53 22.97 10.28
C LEU A 228 -4.91 24.00 9.34
N LYS A 229 -5.66 25.04 8.97
CA LYS A 229 -5.16 26.12 8.12
C LYS A 229 -3.93 26.82 8.73
N LYS A 230 -3.97 27.16 10.02
CA LYS A 230 -2.81 27.75 10.72
C LYS A 230 -1.60 26.82 10.66
N LEU A 231 -1.80 25.52 10.83
CA LEU A 231 -0.72 24.54 10.74
C LEU A 231 -0.13 24.44 9.32
N VAL A 232 -0.94 24.59 8.27
CA VAL A 232 -0.46 24.65 6.88
C VAL A 232 0.41 25.89 6.68
N ASP A 233 -0.01 27.05 7.20
CA ASP A 233 0.74 28.31 7.11
C ASP A 233 2.08 28.24 7.88
N GLU A 234 2.23 27.34 8.86
CA GLU A 234 3.48 27.08 9.60
C GLU A 234 4.49 26.21 8.83
N ILE A 235 4.12 25.60 7.69
CA ILE A 235 5.03 24.75 6.94
C ILE A 235 6.03 25.62 6.17
N GLU A 236 7.31 25.57 6.58
CA GLU A 236 8.40 26.33 5.96
C GLU A 236 8.85 25.71 4.62
N LEU A 237 8.18 26.07 3.53
CA LEU A 237 8.43 25.49 2.20
C LEU A 237 9.60 26.13 1.41
N THR A 238 10.22 27.18 1.93
CA THR A 238 11.16 28.07 1.19
C THR A 238 12.60 27.57 1.08
N GLU A 239 13.02 26.51 1.78
CA GLU A 239 14.44 26.09 1.85
C GLU A 239 14.71 24.68 1.30
N VAL A 240 13.80 24.08 0.55
CA VAL A 240 14.01 22.73 -0.01
C VAL A 240 14.80 22.83 -1.32
N GLU A 241 16.11 23.09 -1.21
CA GLU A 241 17.01 23.26 -2.37
C GLU A 241 17.12 22.00 -3.25
N SER A 242 16.72 20.83 -2.76
CA SER A 242 16.67 19.58 -3.54
C SER A 242 15.79 18.52 -2.86
N PRO A 243 14.46 18.54 -3.06
CA PRO A 243 13.63 17.46 -2.56
C PRO A 243 14.02 16.18 -3.27
N THR A 244 14.46 15.22 -2.47
CA THR A 244 14.69 13.87 -2.94
C THR A 244 13.36 13.12 -2.86
N TRP A 245 13.07 12.37 -3.92
CA TRP A 245 11.87 11.57 -4.03
C TRP A 245 12.26 10.11 -3.98
N GLU A 246 11.60 9.35 -3.11
CA GLU A 246 11.64 7.91 -3.15
C GLU A 246 10.39 7.39 -3.88
N ILE A 247 10.60 6.73 -5.01
CA ILE A 247 9.49 6.14 -5.78
C ILE A 247 9.18 4.77 -5.19
N ARG A 248 7.97 4.63 -4.65
CA ARG A 248 7.56 3.44 -3.90
C ARG A 248 6.32 2.80 -4.54
N LEU A 249 6.42 1.50 -4.80
CA LEU A 249 5.29 0.67 -5.21
C LEU A 249 4.72 -0.01 -3.97
N TYR A 250 3.46 0.27 -3.68
CA TYR A 250 2.71 -0.40 -2.64
C TYR A 250 1.71 -1.38 -3.27
N SER A 251 1.31 -2.37 -2.48
CA SER A 251 0.25 -3.29 -2.87
C SER A 251 -0.69 -3.54 -1.70
N ARG A 252 -1.93 -3.90 -2.00
CA ARG A 252 -2.92 -4.31 -1.01
C ARG A 252 -3.74 -5.49 -1.50
N ASP A 253 -4.28 -6.25 -0.56
CA ASP A 253 -5.28 -7.26 -0.87
C ASP A 253 -6.59 -6.56 -1.25
N PRO A 254 -7.18 -6.85 -2.42
CA PRO A 254 -8.40 -6.19 -2.89
C PRO A 254 -9.60 -6.42 -1.97
N ARG A 255 -9.63 -7.50 -1.18
CA ARG A 255 -10.71 -7.77 -0.21
C ARG A 255 -10.91 -6.63 0.78
N PHE A 256 -9.82 -5.92 1.12
CA PHE A 256 -9.81 -4.91 2.17
C PHE A 256 -9.78 -3.47 1.63
N ALA A 257 -10.17 -3.27 0.36
CA ALA A 257 -10.10 -1.95 -0.29
C ALA A 257 -10.91 -0.84 0.44
N ASN A 258 -12.02 -1.23 1.08
CA ASN A 258 -12.95 -0.35 1.80
C ASN A 258 -13.03 -0.68 3.30
N HIS A 259 -11.97 -1.27 3.86
CA HIS A 259 -11.90 -1.61 5.28
C HIS A 259 -11.07 -0.58 6.04
N GLN A 260 -11.50 -0.26 7.25
CA GLN A 260 -10.67 0.40 8.24
C GLN A 260 -9.67 -0.60 8.81
N VAL A 261 -8.49 -0.09 9.17
CA VAL A 261 -7.40 -0.89 9.71
C VAL A 261 -7.18 -0.49 11.15
N TYR A 262 -7.30 -1.46 12.06
CA TYR A 262 -7.10 -1.24 13.49
C TYR A 262 -5.86 -1.98 13.95
N LYS A 263 -5.04 -1.33 14.78
CA LYS A 263 -3.90 -1.99 15.42
C LYS A 263 -4.35 -2.68 16.70
N VAL A 264 -3.98 -3.95 16.85
CA VAL A 264 -4.14 -4.70 18.10
C VAL A 264 -3.13 -4.19 19.12
N VAL A 265 -3.63 -3.65 20.23
CA VAL A 265 -2.83 -3.16 21.36
C VAL A 265 -2.85 -4.08 22.57
N GLN A 266 -3.83 -4.97 22.65
CA GLN A 266 -3.98 -5.92 23.74
C GLN A 266 -4.32 -7.30 23.20
N SER A 267 -3.75 -8.34 23.82
CA SER A 267 -3.97 -9.72 23.42
C SER A 267 -5.38 -10.21 23.79
N TYR A 268 -5.88 -11.18 23.04
CA TYR A 268 -7.11 -11.90 23.35
C TYR A 268 -6.99 -13.35 22.90
N VAL A 269 -7.35 -14.28 23.77
CA VAL A 269 -7.42 -15.70 23.46
C VAL A 269 -8.90 -16.07 23.25
N PRO A 270 -9.27 -16.67 22.10
CA PRO A 270 -10.62 -17.12 21.81
C PRO A 270 -11.19 -18.07 22.88
N GLU A 271 -12.42 -17.83 23.32
CA GLU A 271 -13.18 -18.76 24.17
C GLU A 271 -14.10 -19.68 23.33
N ALA A 272 -14.49 -19.23 22.14
CA ALA A 272 -15.29 -19.97 21.18
C ALA A 272 -14.61 -20.04 19.80
N SER A 273 -15.04 -20.98 18.96
CA SER A 273 -14.42 -21.29 17.66
C SER A 273 -14.60 -20.19 16.60
N ASP A 274 -15.55 -19.29 16.83
CA ASP A 274 -15.90 -18.16 15.97
C ASP A 274 -15.30 -16.84 16.50
N GLU A 275 -14.38 -16.90 17.47
CA GLU A 275 -13.69 -15.72 17.99
C GLU A 275 -12.27 -15.58 17.44
N LEU A 276 -11.89 -14.35 17.09
CA LEU A 276 -10.59 -14.06 16.50
C LEU A 276 -9.54 -13.90 17.60
N GLU A 277 -8.44 -14.65 17.50
CA GLU A 277 -7.28 -14.41 18.35
C GLU A 277 -6.68 -13.04 18.07
N LEU A 278 -6.45 -12.24 19.11
CA LEU A 278 -5.81 -10.93 18.97
C LEU A 278 -4.38 -11.01 19.50
N VAL A 279 -3.40 -10.72 18.64
CA VAL A 279 -1.99 -10.68 18.99
C VAL A 279 -1.49 -9.23 18.95
N PRO A 280 -0.88 -8.70 20.02
CA PRO A 280 -0.36 -7.33 20.03
C PRO A 280 0.61 -7.07 18.88
N GLY A 281 0.36 -5.99 18.13
CA GLY A 281 1.14 -5.65 16.93
C GLY A 281 0.55 -6.16 15.62
N ASP A 282 -0.46 -7.03 15.66
CA ASP A 282 -1.28 -7.36 14.50
C ASP A 282 -2.19 -6.18 14.10
N TYR A 283 -2.73 -6.27 12.89
CA TYR A 283 -3.72 -5.36 12.35
C TYR A 283 -4.98 -6.12 11.95
N VAL A 284 -6.15 -5.56 12.25
CA VAL A 284 -7.44 -6.15 11.90
C VAL A 284 -8.14 -5.25 10.89
N TYR A 285 -8.57 -5.83 9.77
CA TYR A 285 -9.42 -5.20 8.78
C TYR A 285 -10.87 -5.32 9.18
N ILE A 286 -11.58 -4.19 9.18
CA ILE A 286 -12.99 -4.10 9.57
C ILE A 286 -13.74 -3.24 8.57
N GLU A 287 -14.91 -3.70 8.15
CA GLU A 287 -15.76 -2.93 7.25
C GLU A 287 -16.27 -1.65 7.95
N GLU A 288 -16.19 -0.50 7.27
CA GLU A 288 -16.47 0.85 7.82
C GLU A 288 -17.80 0.94 8.58
N ASN A 289 -18.84 0.26 8.11
CA ASN A 289 -20.18 0.36 8.68
C ASN A 289 -20.42 -0.56 9.89
N GLN A 290 -19.60 -1.60 10.09
CA GLN A 290 -19.89 -2.62 11.11
C GLN A 290 -19.45 -2.19 12.52
N PHE A 291 -18.43 -1.35 12.62
CA PHE A 291 -17.86 -0.99 13.92
C PHE A 291 -18.90 -0.28 14.80
N ASP A 292 -19.67 0.66 14.26
CA ASP A 292 -20.64 1.45 15.03
C ASP A 292 -22.06 0.88 15.03
N SER A 293 -22.38 -0.06 14.13
CA SER A 293 -23.71 -0.66 14.03
C SER A 293 -23.91 -1.92 14.89
N SER A 294 -22.84 -2.48 15.48
CA SER A 294 -22.93 -3.75 16.22
C SER A 294 -23.69 -3.58 17.55
N PRO A 295 -24.82 -4.30 17.75
CA PRO A 295 -25.66 -4.16 18.93
C PRO A 295 -25.12 -4.88 20.17
N ASP A 296 -24.33 -5.94 19.98
CA ASP A 296 -23.75 -6.77 21.04
C ASP A 296 -22.24 -6.52 21.24
N GLY A 297 -21.67 -5.63 20.41
CA GLY A 297 -20.26 -5.28 20.42
C GLY A 297 -19.37 -6.28 19.68
N TRP A 298 -19.90 -7.34 19.07
CA TRP A 298 -19.10 -8.23 18.23
C TRP A 298 -19.01 -7.68 16.81
N VAL A 299 -17.80 -7.67 16.26
CA VAL A 299 -17.53 -7.13 14.93
C VAL A 299 -16.77 -8.17 14.12
N PHE A 300 -17.17 -8.37 12.87
CA PHE A 300 -16.46 -9.27 11.98
C PHE A 300 -15.18 -8.58 11.49
N GLY A 301 -14.04 -9.27 11.63
CA GLY A 301 -12.75 -8.72 11.24
C GLY A 301 -11.86 -9.78 10.60
N THR A 302 -10.87 -9.31 9.85
CA THR A 302 -9.82 -10.19 9.30
C THR A 302 -8.46 -9.80 9.85
N SER A 303 -7.76 -10.75 10.46
CA SER A 303 -6.36 -10.56 10.89
C SER A 303 -5.45 -10.39 9.67
N TRP A 304 -4.56 -9.41 9.70
CA TRP A 304 -3.53 -9.24 8.68
C TRP A 304 -2.40 -10.27 8.82
N LEU A 305 -2.11 -10.70 10.05
CA LEU A 305 -1.07 -11.70 10.33
C LEU A 305 -1.46 -13.10 9.84
N THR A 306 -2.71 -13.50 10.03
CA THR A 306 -3.18 -14.88 9.77
C THR A 306 -4.17 -14.99 8.62
N GLY A 307 -4.77 -13.89 8.16
CA GLY A 307 -5.85 -13.93 7.17
C GLY A 307 -7.13 -14.61 7.66
N GLU A 308 -7.22 -14.97 8.94
CA GLU A 308 -8.43 -15.54 9.52
C GLU A 308 -9.52 -14.46 9.63
N CYS A 309 -10.73 -14.82 9.17
CA CYS A 309 -11.89 -13.94 9.13
C CYS A 309 -12.95 -14.44 10.11
N THR A 310 -13.12 -13.78 11.25
CA THR A 310 -14.14 -14.16 12.25
C THR A 310 -14.50 -12.99 13.18
N TYR A 311 -15.38 -13.22 14.15
CA TYR A 311 -15.85 -12.19 15.06
C TYR A 311 -14.86 -11.87 16.18
N TYR A 312 -14.82 -10.62 16.63
CA TYR A 312 -14.11 -10.25 17.84
C TYR A 312 -14.90 -9.17 18.61
N LEU A 313 -14.70 -9.10 19.93
CA LEU A 313 -15.43 -8.15 20.77
C LEU A 313 -14.79 -6.75 20.75
N LYS A 314 -15.57 -5.74 20.38
CA LYS A 314 -15.33 -4.28 20.47
C LYS A 314 -15.09 -3.88 21.93
N SER A 315 -13.89 -4.18 22.41
CA SER A 315 -13.35 -3.78 23.71
C SER A 315 -12.11 -2.91 23.47
N CYS A 316 -11.52 -2.31 24.50
CA CYS A 316 -10.35 -1.41 24.43
C CYS A 316 -9.05 -2.02 23.85
N LYS A 317 -9.14 -3.13 23.12
CA LYS A 317 -8.04 -3.94 22.58
C LYS A 317 -7.55 -3.46 21.21
N LEU A 318 -8.29 -2.57 20.55
CA LEU A 318 -7.96 -2.01 19.25
C LEU A 318 -7.77 -0.49 19.31
N LYS A 319 -6.80 0.02 18.55
CA LYS A 319 -6.62 1.46 18.30
C LYS A 319 -6.75 1.72 16.80
N CYS A 320 -7.61 2.67 16.41
CA CYS A 320 -7.71 3.12 15.02
C CYS A 320 -6.31 3.59 14.56
N ARG A 321 -5.88 3.08 13.40
CA ARG A 321 -4.54 3.32 12.88
C ARG A 321 -4.39 4.74 12.38
#